data_AF-A0A2R6XZ03-F1
#
_entry.id   AF-A0A2R6XZ03-F1
#
_cell.length_a   1.000
_cell.length_b   1.000
_cell.length_c   1.000
_cell.angle_alpha   90.00
_cell.angle_beta   90.00
_cell.angle_gamma   90.00
#
_symmetry.space_group_name_H-M   'P 1'
#
loop_
_entity.id
_entity.type
_entity.pdbx_description
1 polymer ?
#
loop_
_entity_poly.entity_id
_entity_poly.type
_entity_poly.pdbx_seq_one_letter_code
_entity_poly.pdbx_strand_id
1 'polypeptide(L)'
;MAALAAQKQLLQSAPKDREAYQKLGRLLKETGAEDSIRVYVNGKPLTFEVTPKIENGRTLAPIRAIAEALGLTVDWNEKTREVTLSNGDKTATLQIGEPKANVDGQTVTLDVPPTVEQGRTLVPLRFVSEALGADVQWVPEGQVVAVTTP
;
A
#
# COMPACT_ATOMS: atom_id res chain seq x y z
N MET A 1 18.09 -18.37 4.87
CA MET A 1 17.97 -17.82 3.50
C MET A 1 17.02 -18.62 2.60
N ALA A 2 17.18 -19.94 2.43
CA ALA A 2 16.32 -20.75 1.54
C ALA A 2 14.82 -20.71 1.87
N ALA A 3 14.46 -20.77 3.16
CA ALA A 3 13.06 -20.71 3.60
C ALA A 3 12.35 -19.39 3.22
N LEU A 4 13.06 -18.26 3.34
CA LEU A 4 12.51 -16.93 2.99
C LEU A 4 12.29 -16.81 1.47
N ALA A 5 13.22 -17.33 0.67
CA ALA A 5 13.09 -17.33 -0.79
C ALA A 5 11.91 -18.20 -1.25
N ALA A 6 11.79 -19.41 -0.70
CA ALA A 6 10.66 -20.29 -1.00
C ALA A 6 9.32 -19.66 -0.59
N GLN A 7 9.28 -18.99 0.56
CA GLN A 7 8.07 -18.30 1.02
C GLN A 7 7.66 -17.16 0.09
N LYS A 8 8.63 -16.36 -0.38
CA LYS A 8 8.37 -15.29 -1.37
C LYS A 8 7.89 -15.84 -2.71
N GLN A 9 8.40 -16.99 -3.14
CA GLN A 9 7.95 -17.65 -4.35
C GLN A 9 6.50 -18.14 -4.22
N LEU A 10 6.14 -18.73 -3.07
CA LEU A 10 4.78 -19.17 -2.79
C LEU A 10 3.77 -18.03 -2.88
N LEU A 11 4.11 -16.87 -2.32
CA LEU A 11 3.24 -15.69 -2.37
C LEU A 11 2.95 -15.22 -3.79
N GLN A 12 3.89 -15.38 -4.72
CA GLN A 12 3.63 -15.04 -6.13
C GLN A 12 2.66 -16.03 -6.80
N SER A 13 2.65 -17.30 -6.40
CA SER A 13 1.70 -18.30 -6.90
C SER A 13 0.36 -18.32 -6.17
N ALA A 14 0.34 -17.85 -4.92
CA ALA A 14 -0.83 -17.84 -4.05
C ALA A 14 -0.96 -16.46 -3.36
N PRO A 15 -1.21 -15.39 -4.13
CA PRO A 15 -1.17 -14.02 -3.61
C PRO A 15 -2.25 -13.71 -2.58
N LYS A 16 -3.30 -14.53 -2.48
CA LYS A 16 -4.39 -14.36 -1.50
C LYS A 16 -4.22 -15.22 -0.24
N ASP A 17 -3.15 -16.00 -0.15
CA ASP A 17 -2.90 -16.88 1.00
C ASP A 17 -2.46 -16.07 2.23
N ARG A 18 -3.40 -15.82 3.14
CA ARG A 18 -3.17 -15.06 4.36
C ARG A 18 -2.18 -15.75 5.30
N GLU A 19 -2.18 -17.08 5.36
CA GLU A 19 -1.27 -17.86 6.21
C GLU A 19 0.16 -17.79 5.68
N ALA A 20 0.32 -17.76 4.35
CA ALA A 20 1.62 -17.56 3.73
C ALA A 20 2.23 -16.19 4.10
N TYR A 21 1.43 -15.13 4.20
CA TYR A 21 1.92 -13.83 4.68
C TYR A 21 2.26 -13.84 6.17
N GLN A 22 1.46 -14.50 7.02
CA GLN A 22 1.80 -14.65 8.44
C GLN A 22 3.11 -15.42 8.64
N LYS A 23 3.31 -16.49 7.87
CA LYS A 23 4.56 -17.26 7.89
C LYS A 23 5.75 -16.41 7.41
N LEU A 24 5.57 -15.60 6.36
CA LEU A 24 6.59 -14.65 5.93
C LEU A 24 6.96 -13.69 7.06
N GLY A 25 5.97 -13.12 7.75
CA GLY A 25 6.18 -12.21 8.87
C GLY A 25 7.02 -12.81 9.99
N ARG A 26 6.70 -14.04 10.41
CA ARG A 26 7.49 -14.79 11.41
C ARG A 26 8.93 -15.01 10.95
N LEU A 27 9.14 -15.44 9.72
CA LEU A 27 10.48 -15.66 9.16
C LEU A 27 11.31 -14.37 9.14
N LEU A 28 10.70 -13.24 8.78
CA LEU A 28 11.37 -11.94 8.78
C LEU A 28 11.81 -11.52 10.19
N LYS A 29 10.92 -11.68 11.17
CA LYS A 29 11.19 -11.43 12.59
C LYS A 29 12.35 -12.25 13.12
N GLU A 30 12.35 -13.55 12.85
CA GLU A 30 13.42 -14.47 13.27
C GLU A 30 14.79 -14.11 12.67
N THR A 31 14.80 -13.55 11.45
CA THR A 31 16.03 -13.09 10.80
C THR A 31 16.48 -11.69 11.20
N GLY A 32 15.76 -11.02 12.11
CA GLY A 32 16.05 -9.63 12.52
C GLY A 32 15.82 -8.59 11.43
N ALA A 33 14.97 -8.90 10.44
CA ALA A 33 14.79 -8.09 9.24
C ALA A 33 13.55 -7.16 9.33
N GLU A 34 13.29 -6.61 10.52
CA GLU A 34 12.09 -5.83 10.87
C GLU A 34 12.23 -4.31 10.67
N ASP A 35 13.39 -3.82 10.25
CA ASP A 35 13.69 -2.36 10.26
C ASP A 35 12.88 -1.52 9.26
N SER A 36 12.04 -2.14 8.42
CA SER A 36 11.23 -1.43 7.43
C SER A 36 9.95 -2.16 7.07
N ILE A 37 8.91 -1.38 6.80
CA ILE A 37 7.62 -1.86 6.29
C ILE A 37 7.81 -2.39 4.88
N ARG A 38 7.36 -3.63 4.65
CA ARG A 38 7.41 -4.29 3.34
C ARG A 38 6.02 -4.34 2.75
N VAL A 39 5.85 -3.82 1.54
CA VAL A 39 4.58 -3.88 0.82
C VAL A 39 4.67 -4.93 -0.28
N TYR A 40 3.67 -5.80 -0.34
CA TYR A 40 3.47 -6.76 -1.43
C TYR A 40 2.18 -6.41 -2.14
N VAL A 41 2.21 -6.39 -3.47
CA VAL A 41 1.01 -6.27 -4.32
C VAL A 41 0.90 -7.52 -5.16
N ASN A 42 -0.23 -8.24 -5.03
CA ASN A 42 -0.48 -9.49 -5.75
C ASN A 42 0.70 -10.48 -5.62
N GLY A 43 1.19 -10.67 -4.40
CA GLY A 43 2.30 -11.60 -4.12
C GLY A 43 3.71 -11.07 -4.46
N LYS A 44 3.83 -9.93 -5.16
CA LYS A 44 5.11 -9.35 -5.56
C LYS A 44 5.57 -8.27 -4.59
N PRO A 45 6.81 -8.31 -4.09
CA PRO A 45 7.34 -7.26 -3.22
C PRO A 45 7.56 -5.97 -4.03
N LEU A 46 7.20 -4.84 -3.43
CA LEU A 46 7.53 -3.51 -3.96
C LEU A 46 8.73 -2.91 -3.23
N THR A 47 9.52 -2.14 -3.98
CA THR A 47 10.61 -1.32 -3.47
C THR A 47 10.23 0.14 -3.61
N PHE A 48 10.60 0.95 -2.61
CA PHE A 48 10.26 2.36 -2.59
C PHE A 48 11.52 3.20 -2.38
N GLU A 49 11.61 4.32 -3.08
CA GLU A 49 12.65 5.34 -2.84
C GLU A 49 12.43 6.04 -1.49
N VAL A 50 11.16 6.29 -1.16
CA VAL A 50 10.72 6.80 0.14
C VAL A 50 10.05 5.66 0.89
N THR A 51 10.60 5.27 2.03
CA THR A 51 10.12 4.11 2.77
C THR A 51 8.70 4.34 3.28
N PRO A 52 7.80 3.33 3.21
CA PRO A 52 6.53 3.41 3.89
C PRO A 52 6.75 3.61 5.39
N LYS A 53 5.87 4.37 6.04
CA LYS A 53 5.95 4.69 7.47
C LYS A 53 4.63 4.43 8.18
N ILE A 54 4.68 4.29 9.50
CA ILE A 54 3.48 4.28 10.34
C ILE A 54 3.32 5.67 10.93
N GLU A 55 2.16 6.29 10.69
CA GLU A 55 1.77 7.57 11.29
C GLU A 55 0.37 7.39 11.88
N ASN A 56 0.18 7.75 13.16
CA ASN A 56 -1.09 7.61 13.88
C ASN A 56 -1.75 6.22 13.74
N GLY A 57 -0.95 5.15 13.75
CA GLY A 57 -1.45 3.78 13.60
C GLY A 57 -1.96 3.42 12.20
N ARG A 58 -1.56 4.19 11.18
CA ARG A 58 -1.82 3.92 9.77
C ARG A 58 -0.53 3.82 8.98
N THR A 59 -0.47 2.86 8.07
CA THR A 59 0.64 2.73 7.13
C THR A 59 0.44 3.70 5.97
N LEU A 60 1.37 4.63 5.83
CA LEU A 60 1.46 5.54 4.71
C LEU A 60 2.53 5.02 3.75
N ALA A 61 2.22 4.96 2.46
CA ALA A 61 3.13 4.47 1.43
C ALA A 61 3.08 5.35 0.17
N PRO A 62 4.18 5.44 -0.61
CA PRO A 62 4.19 6.15 -1.87
C PRO A 62 3.16 5.58 -2.84
N ILE A 63 2.15 6.38 -3.18
CA ILE A 63 0.98 5.84 -3.87
C ILE A 63 1.26 5.38 -5.30
N ARG A 64 2.18 6.06 -6.00
CA ARG A 64 2.46 5.77 -7.41
C ARG A 64 2.91 4.32 -7.64
N ALA A 65 3.86 3.83 -6.84
CA ALA A 65 4.38 2.47 -6.99
C ALA A 65 3.30 1.40 -6.74
N ILE A 66 2.41 1.64 -5.78
CA ILE A 66 1.29 0.73 -5.49
C ILE A 66 0.25 0.79 -6.60
N ALA A 67 -0.09 1.99 -7.05
CA ALA A 67 -1.05 2.22 -8.12
C ALA A 67 -0.61 1.54 -9.43
N GLU A 68 0.63 1.74 -9.85
CA GLU A 68 1.20 1.09 -11.04
C GLU A 68 1.18 -0.45 -10.92
N ALA A 69 1.52 -0.99 -9.74
CA ALA A 69 1.47 -2.43 -9.50
C ALA A 69 0.05 -3.01 -9.52
N LEU A 70 -0.96 -2.19 -9.25
CA LEU A 70 -2.38 -2.51 -9.36
C LEU A 70 -2.97 -2.20 -10.75
N GLY A 71 -2.19 -1.66 -11.68
CA GLY A 71 -2.65 -1.28 -13.03
C GLY A 71 -3.49 0.00 -13.05
N LEU A 72 -3.33 0.86 -12.06
CA LEU A 72 -4.07 2.12 -11.90
C LEU A 72 -3.34 3.27 -12.56
N THR A 73 -4.10 4.24 -13.08
CA THR A 73 -3.56 5.53 -13.49
C THR A 73 -3.40 6.45 -12.29
N VAL A 74 -2.37 7.29 -12.33
CA VAL A 74 -2.09 8.29 -11.30
C VAL A 74 -1.86 9.63 -11.97
N ASP A 75 -2.72 10.59 -11.67
CA ASP A 75 -2.56 11.98 -12.09
C ASP A 75 -2.23 12.86 -10.88
N TRP A 76 -1.37 13.85 -11.09
CA TRP A 76 -0.97 14.80 -10.07
C TRP A 76 -1.23 16.22 -10.55
N ASN A 77 -2.10 16.93 -9.82
CA ASN A 77 -2.37 18.33 -10.08
C ASN A 77 -1.56 19.20 -9.10
N GLU A 78 -0.50 19.82 -9.61
CA GLU A 78 0.37 20.70 -8.83
C GLU A 78 -0.37 21.93 -8.28
N LYS A 79 -1.35 22.47 -9.02
CA LYS A 79 -2.04 23.71 -8.63
C LYS A 79 -2.95 23.50 -7.42
N THR A 80 -3.66 22.38 -7.39
CA THR A 80 -4.59 22.03 -6.31
C THR A 80 -3.94 21.15 -5.23
N ARG A 81 -2.71 20.66 -5.50
CA ARG A 81 -2.00 19.67 -4.69
C ARG A 81 -2.86 18.43 -4.48
N GLU A 82 -3.30 17.86 -5.58
CA GLU A 82 -4.26 16.76 -5.59
C GLU A 82 -3.72 15.58 -6.38
N VAL A 83 -3.87 14.38 -5.82
CA VAL A 83 -3.59 13.12 -6.52
C VAL A 83 -4.92 12.46 -6.89
N THR A 84 -5.04 12.09 -8.16
CA THR A 84 -6.18 11.33 -8.68
C THR A 84 -5.74 9.95 -9.13
N LEU A 85 -6.47 8.93 -8.71
CA LEU A 85 -6.22 7.52 -8.98
C LEU A 85 -7.43 6.94 -9.68
N SER A 86 -7.22 6.13 -10.72
CA SER A 86 -8.33 5.48 -11.41
C SER A 86 -7.95 4.12 -11.99
N ASN A 87 -8.93 3.22 -12.06
CA ASN A 87 -8.85 1.97 -12.83
C ASN A 87 -9.72 2.01 -14.10
N GLY A 88 -10.24 3.19 -14.48
CA GLY A 88 -11.21 3.37 -15.57
C GLY A 88 -12.67 3.31 -15.12
N ASP A 89 -12.99 2.51 -14.10
CA ASP A 89 -14.36 2.35 -13.57
C ASP A 89 -14.60 3.19 -12.31
N LYS A 90 -13.60 3.27 -11.45
CA LYS A 90 -13.59 4.03 -10.19
C LYS A 90 -12.53 5.10 -10.22
N THR A 91 -12.82 6.20 -9.54
CA THR A 91 -11.89 7.32 -9.36
C THR A 91 -11.82 7.72 -7.90
N ALA A 92 -10.60 7.82 -7.38
CA ALA A 92 -10.33 8.33 -6.04
C ALA A 92 -9.42 9.55 -6.14
N THR A 93 -9.84 10.65 -5.52
CA THR A 93 -9.14 11.93 -5.53
C THR A 93 -8.82 12.35 -4.10
N LEU A 94 -7.55 12.66 -3.84
CA LEU A 94 -7.06 13.02 -2.51
C LEU A 94 -6.25 14.31 -2.57
N GLN A 95 -6.55 15.25 -1.68
CA GLN A 95 -5.83 16.51 -1.56
C GLN A 95 -4.79 16.43 -0.44
N ILE A 96 -3.57 16.94 -0.69
CA ILE A 96 -2.50 16.93 0.30
C ILE A 96 -2.87 17.78 1.51
N GLY A 97 -2.69 17.21 2.71
CA GLY A 97 -2.97 17.87 3.99
C GLY A 97 -4.43 17.79 4.44
N GLU A 98 -5.34 17.34 3.58
CA GLU A 98 -6.76 17.24 3.88
C GLU A 98 -7.12 15.81 4.34
N PRO A 99 -7.82 15.64 5.48
CA PRO A 99 -8.27 14.33 5.94
C PRO A 99 -9.57 13.90 5.22
N LYS A 100 -9.68 14.23 3.93
CA LYS A 100 -10.83 13.93 3.08
C LYS A 100 -10.35 13.48 1.71
N ALA A 101 -11.07 12.51 1.17
CA ALA A 101 -10.93 12.05 -0.20
C ALA A 101 -12.30 12.07 -0.88
N ASN A 102 -12.31 12.12 -2.20
CA ASN A 102 -13.50 11.89 -3.01
C ASN A 102 -13.36 10.53 -3.69
N VAL A 103 -14.34 9.65 -3.56
CA VAL A 103 -14.41 8.36 -4.26
C VAL A 103 -15.71 8.34 -5.04
N ASP A 104 -15.63 8.33 -6.37
CA ASP A 104 -16.78 8.33 -7.29
C ASP A 104 -17.84 9.40 -6.95
N GLY A 105 -17.38 10.61 -6.60
CA GLY A 105 -18.23 11.74 -6.22
C GLY A 105 -18.59 11.80 -4.74
N GLN A 106 -18.34 10.75 -3.96
CA GLN A 106 -18.66 10.71 -2.53
C GLN A 106 -17.47 11.11 -1.67
N THR A 107 -17.69 12.00 -0.70
CA THR A 107 -16.64 12.39 0.25
C THR A 107 -16.46 11.32 1.33
N VAL A 108 -15.22 10.88 1.52
CA VAL A 108 -14.83 9.92 2.55
C VAL A 108 -13.76 10.55 3.44
N THR A 109 -13.88 10.36 4.75
CA THR A 109 -12.88 10.85 5.72
C THR A 109 -11.70 9.89 5.82
N LEU A 110 -10.50 10.45 5.89
CA LEU A 110 -9.25 9.73 6.06
C LEU A 110 -8.80 9.82 7.52
N ASP A 111 -8.30 8.71 8.07
CA ASP A 111 -7.71 8.69 9.42
C ASP A 111 -6.42 9.52 9.52
N VAL A 112 -5.67 9.60 8.41
CA VAL A 112 -4.46 10.40 8.28
C VAL A 112 -4.49 11.10 6.91
N PRO A 113 -4.23 12.41 6.84
CA PRO A 113 -4.21 13.12 5.57
C PRO A 113 -3.07 12.61 4.66
N PRO A 114 -3.24 12.69 3.33
CA PRO A 114 -2.14 12.50 2.39
C PRO A 114 -1.04 13.53 2.66
N THR A 115 0.22 13.10 2.57
CA THR A 115 1.38 13.96 2.78
C THR A 115 2.35 13.86 1.62
N VAL A 116 3.22 14.85 1.47
CA VAL A 116 4.33 14.79 0.50
C VAL A 116 5.63 14.75 1.28
N GLU A 117 6.40 13.69 1.08
CA GLU A 117 7.72 13.52 1.69
C GLU A 117 8.74 13.21 0.61
N GLN A 118 9.85 13.95 0.60
CA GLN A 118 10.94 13.77 -0.37
C GLN A 118 10.44 13.73 -1.84
N GLY A 119 9.41 14.52 -2.16
CA GLY A 119 8.83 14.56 -3.51
C GLY A 119 7.98 13.34 -3.90
N ARG A 120 7.51 12.55 -2.92
CA ARG A 120 6.57 11.45 -3.12
C ARG A 120 5.31 11.67 -2.28
N THR A 121 4.16 11.42 -2.90
CA THR A 121 2.86 11.48 -2.22
C THR A 121 2.64 10.18 -1.44
N LEU A 122 2.54 10.30 -0.13
CA LEU A 122 2.27 9.23 0.82
C LEU A 122 0.80 9.29 1.23
N VAL A 123 0.12 8.14 1.14
CA VAL A 123 -1.32 8.02 1.43
C VAL A 123 -1.58 6.84 2.37
N PRO A 124 -2.66 6.87 3.17
CA PRO A 124 -3.09 5.71 3.93
C PRO A 124 -3.39 4.53 2.98
N LEU A 125 -2.56 3.50 3.06
CA LEU A 125 -2.58 2.41 2.07
C LEU A 125 -3.92 1.67 2.05
N ARG A 126 -4.49 1.40 3.23
CA ARG A 126 -5.79 0.72 3.35
C ARG A 126 -6.89 1.46 2.61
N PHE A 127 -7.01 2.77 2.81
CA PHE A 127 -8.05 3.57 2.18
C PHE A 127 -8.00 3.45 0.66
N VAL A 128 -6.81 3.63 0.07
CA VAL A 128 -6.70 3.67 -1.39
C VAL A 128 -6.94 2.30 -2.01
N SER A 129 -6.43 1.24 -1.40
CA SER A 129 -6.68 -0.11 -1.88
C SER A 129 -8.17 -0.46 -1.81
N GLU A 130 -8.84 -0.19 -0.69
CA GLU A 130 -10.27 -0.48 -0.52
C GLU A 130 -11.16 0.37 -1.44
N ALA A 131 -10.85 1.66 -1.61
CA ALA A 131 -11.57 2.55 -2.53
C ALA A 131 -11.57 1.99 -3.97
N LEU A 132 -10.50 1.31 -4.35
CA LEU A 132 -10.30 0.73 -5.68
C LEU A 132 -10.60 -0.78 -5.73
N GLY A 133 -11.20 -1.33 -4.67
CA GLY A 133 -11.70 -2.70 -4.61
C GLY A 133 -10.66 -3.77 -4.27
N ALA A 134 -9.45 -3.40 -3.86
CA ALA A 134 -8.43 -4.33 -3.39
C ALA A 134 -8.52 -4.58 -1.88
N ASP A 135 -8.16 -5.80 -1.47
CA ASP A 135 -8.03 -6.18 -0.07
C ASP A 135 -6.65 -5.80 0.47
N VAL A 136 -6.61 -5.40 1.75
CA VAL A 136 -5.35 -5.09 2.47
C VAL A 136 -5.24 -5.89 3.76
N GLN A 137 -4.15 -6.63 3.89
CA GLN A 137 -3.77 -7.32 5.12
C GLN A 137 -2.51 -6.68 5.71
N TRP A 138 -2.55 -6.42 7.02
CA TRP A 138 -1.37 -6.09 7.81
C TRP A 138 -0.93 -7.33 8.58
N VAL A 139 0.35 -7.69 8.45
CA VAL A 139 1.02 -8.71 9.27
C VAL A 139 2.01 -7.98 10.17
N PRO A 140 1.70 -7.81 11.46
CA PRO A 140 2.56 -7.06 12.37
C PRO A 140 3.92 -7.74 12.56
N GLU A 141 3.97 -9.08 12.57
CA GLU A 141 5.22 -9.82 12.54
C GLU A 141 5.98 -9.50 11.24
N GLY A 142 7.19 -8.96 11.34
CA GLY A 142 7.98 -8.61 10.16
C GLY A 142 7.44 -7.42 9.34
N GLN A 143 6.46 -6.66 9.86
CA GLN A 143 5.94 -5.42 9.28
C GLN A 143 5.55 -5.52 7.80
N VAL A 144 4.68 -6.49 7.46
CA VAL A 144 4.28 -6.74 6.06
C VAL A 144 2.89 -6.19 5.79
N VAL A 145 2.74 -5.36 4.76
CA VAL A 145 1.46 -5.07 4.14
C VAL A 145 1.30 -5.93 2.88
N ALA A 146 0.20 -6.65 2.77
CA ALA A 146 -0.19 -7.36 1.56
C ALA A 146 -1.44 -6.70 0.96
N VAL A 147 -1.36 -6.35 -0.32
CA VAL A 147 -2.47 -5.81 -1.11
C VAL A 147 -2.80 -6.82 -2.21
N THR A 148 -4.07 -7.18 -2.33
CA THR A 148 -4.53 -8.18 -3.29
C THR A 148 -5.77 -7.72 -4.00
N THR A 149 -5.78 -7.83 -5.34
CA THR A 149 -6.99 -7.58 -6.12
C THR A 149 -7.99 -8.73 -5.99
N PRO A 150 -9.30 -8.49 -6.22
CA PRO A 150 -10.37 -9.50 -6.15
C PRO A 150 -10.17 -10.74 -7.03
#